data_AF-A0A964UW69-F1
#
_entry.id   AF-A0A964UW69-F1
#
_cell.length_a   1.000
_cell.length_b   1.000
_cell.length_c   1.000
_cell.angle_alpha   90.00
_cell.angle_beta   90.00
_cell.angle_gamma   90.00
#
_symmetry.space_group_name_H-M   'P 1'
#
loop_
_entity.id
_entity.type
_entity.pdbx_description
1 polymer ?
#
loop_
_entity_poly.entity_id
_entity_poly.type
_entity_poly.pdbx_seq_one_letter_code
_entity_poly.pdbx_strand_id
1 'polypeptide(L)'
;PNPTFLPEMYAFVRRLAEKYDAIPQIWATEPFNVPFTAHILGGAVIGTSPDTGVIDSRHRAFGYHNLLVTDGSAVPYNPGTNPSLTITALAERAMAAVLAKDGSVHEGGIGHETPAAP
;
A
#
# COMPACT_ATOMS: atom_id res chain seq x y z
N PRO A 1 0.14 -19.58 1.59
CA PRO A 1 0.42 -19.41 0.14
C PRO A 1 -0.88 -19.05 -0.60
N ASN A 2 -0.82 -18.16 -1.59
CA ASN A 2 -2.00 -17.87 -2.39
C ASN A 2 -2.36 -19.10 -3.25
N PRO A 3 -3.67 -19.44 -3.37
CA PRO A 3 -4.10 -20.56 -4.20
C PRO A 3 -3.79 -20.28 -5.67
N THR A 4 -3.22 -21.27 -6.34
CA THR A 4 -2.70 -21.16 -7.72
C THR A 4 -3.68 -21.72 -8.75
N PHE A 5 -4.69 -22.46 -8.29
CA PHE A 5 -5.71 -23.07 -9.13
C PHE A 5 -7.02 -23.20 -8.34
N LEU A 6 -8.11 -22.71 -8.94
CA LEU A 6 -9.46 -22.76 -8.37
C LEU A 6 -10.40 -23.39 -9.41
N PRO A 7 -10.68 -24.71 -9.33
CA PRO A 7 -11.47 -25.43 -10.33
C PRO A 7 -12.81 -24.76 -10.64
N GLU A 8 -13.47 -24.25 -9.62
CA GLU A 8 -14.79 -23.60 -9.71
C GLU A 8 -14.73 -22.30 -10.51
N MET A 9 -13.67 -21.51 -10.32
CA MET A 9 -13.46 -20.25 -11.05
C MET A 9 -13.18 -20.53 -12.53
N TYR A 10 -12.35 -21.53 -12.83
CA TYR A 10 -12.06 -21.94 -14.21
C TYR A 10 -13.31 -22.48 -14.92
N ALA A 11 -14.12 -23.29 -14.24
CA ALA A 11 -15.38 -23.78 -14.80
C ALA A 11 -16.36 -22.63 -15.08
N PHE A 12 -16.44 -21.66 -14.18
CA PHE A 12 -17.28 -20.47 -14.34
C PHE A 12 -16.85 -19.60 -15.53
N VAL A 13 -15.56 -19.28 -15.64
CA VAL A 13 -15.01 -18.45 -16.72
C VAL A 13 -15.17 -19.14 -18.09
N ARG A 14 -14.99 -20.46 -18.18
CA ARG A 14 -15.24 -21.22 -19.42
C ARG A 14 -16.70 -21.15 -19.86
N ARG A 15 -17.65 -21.29 -18.92
CA ARG A 15 -19.08 -21.14 -19.23
C ARG A 15 -19.46 -19.72 -19.68
N LEU A 16 -18.84 -18.70 -19.08
CA LEU A 16 -19.02 -17.32 -19.54
C LEU A 16 -18.49 -17.11 -20.96
N ALA A 17 -17.29 -17.64 -21.24
CA ALA A 17 -16.68 -17.56 -22.57
C ALA A 17 -17.58 -18.20 -23.65
N GLU A 18 -18.11 -19.39 -23.40
CA GLU A 18 -19.06 -20.07 -24.30
C GLU A 18 -20.33 -19.24 -24.53
N LYS A 19 -20.87 -18.61 -23.49
CA LYS A 19 -22.10 -17.80 -23.60
C LYS A 19 -21.91 -16.52 -24.42
N TYR A 20 -20.71 -15.92 -24.38
CA TYR A 20 -20.44 -14.62 -24.99
C TYR A 20 -19.56 -14.69 -26.24
N ASP A 21 -19.29 -15.89 -26.76
CA ASP A 21 -18.35 -16.12 -27.86
C ASP A 21 -16.99 -15.42 -27.61
N ALA A 22 -16.50 -15.52 -26.38
CA ALA A 22 -15.31 -14.84 -25.89
C ALA A 22 -14.16 -15.83 -25.63
N ILE A 23 -12.94 -15.31 -25.56
CA ILE A 23 -11.75 -16.11 -25.22
C ILE A 23 -11.49 -15.96 -23.71
N PRO A 24 -11.46 -17.06 -22.94
CA PRO A 24 -11.10 -16.99 -21.53
C PRO A 24 -9.60 -16.67 -21.40
N GLN A 25 -9.24 -15.74 -20.52
CA GLN A 25 -7.86 -15.28 -20.33
C GLN A 25 -7.41 -15.41 -18.87
N ILE A 26 -6.11 -15.64 -18.71
CA ILE A 26 -5.36 -15.53 -17.46
C ILE A 26 -4.09 -14.72 -17.74
N TRP A 27 -3.46 -14.15 -16.71
CA TRP A 27 -2.18 -13.47 -16.88
C TRP A 27 -1.09 -14.47 -17.30
N ALA A 28 -0.21 -14.07 -18.21
CA ALA A 28 0.87 -14.93 -18.71
C ALA A 28 1.84 -15.41 -17.60
N THR A 29 1.82 -14.78 -16.43
CA THR A 29 2.65 -15.12 -15.27
C THR A 29 2.04 -16.22 -14.40
N GLU A 30 0.73 -16.50 -14.52
CA GLU A 30 0.02 -17.51 -13.72
C GLU A 30 0.60 -18.93 -13.86
N PRO A 31 0.94 -19.44 -15.07
CA PRO A 31 1.56 -20.77 -15.21
C PRO A 31 2.92 -20.91 -14.50
N PHE A 32 3.58 -19.79 -14.20
CA PHE A 32 4.86 -19.75 -13.48
C PHE A 32 4.69 -19.53 -11.98
N ASN A 33 3.45 -19.52 -11.50
CA ASN A 33 3.11 -19.26 -10.11
C ASN A 33 3.62 -17.89 -9.62
N VAL A 34 3.65 -16.91 -10.52
CA VAL A 34 4.01 -15.53 -10.23
C VAL A 34 2.74 -14.69 -10.33
N PRO A 35 2.03 -14.44 -9.22
CA PRO A 35 0.79 -13.69 -9.25
C PRO A 35 1.06 -12.26 -9.73
N PHE A 36 0.34 -11.83 -10.77
CA PHE A 36 0.41 -10.47 -11.25
C PHE A 36 -0.60 -9.60 -10.48
N THR A 37 -0.18 -8.40 -10.07
CA THR A 37 -1.10 -7.40 -9.52
C THR A 37 -0.77 -6.03 -10.09
N ALA A 38 -1.80 -5.27 -10.45
CA ALA A 38 -1.65 -3.85 -10.76
C ALA A 38 -1.53 -2.98 -9.49
N HIS A 39 -1.78 -3.56 -8.31
CA HIS A 39 -1.73 -2.86 -7.03
C HIS A 39 -0.32 -2.96 -6.44
N ILE A 40 0.57 -2.09 -6.91
CA ILE A 40 1.90 -1.93 -6.31
C ILE A 40 1.73 -1.30 -4.93
N LEU A 41 2.08 -2.04 -3.89
CA LEU A 41 1.94 -1.65 -2.49
C LEU A 41 3.26 -1.89 -1.75
N GLY A 42 3.40 -1.29 -0.57
CA GLY A 42 4.58 -1.43 0.26
C GLY A 42 5.74 -0.53 -0.17
N GLY A 43 6.89 -0.69 0.49
CA GLY A 43 8.07 0.15 0.30
C GLY A 43 8.29 1.15 1.44
N ALA A 44 7.23 1.77 1.97
CA ALA A 44 7.29 2.64 3.14
C ALA A 44 6.37 2.14 4.26
N VAL A 45 6.55 0.87 4.64
CA VAL A 45 5.62 0.17 5.54
C VAL A 45 5.65 0.73 6.96
N ILE A 46 4.49 0.63 7.63
CA ILE A 46 4.34 0.99 9.05
C ILE A 46 5.13 0.00 9.92
N GLY A 47 5.97 0.54 10.80
CA GLY A 47 6.76 -0.21 11.77
C GLY A 47 6.65 0.35 13.19
N THR A 48 7.18 -0.38 14.17
CA THR A 48 7.33 0.09 15.56
C THR A 48 8.66 0.79 15.79
N SER A 49 9.63 0.63 14.88
CA SER A 49 10.94 1.26 14.88
C SER A 49 11.47 1.44 13.44
N PRO A 50 12.53 2.23 13.23
CA PRO A 50 13.20 2.36 11.93
C PRO A 50 13.75 1.04 11.39
N ASP A 51 14.00 0.04 12.25
CA ASP A 51 14.50 -1.27 11.84
C ASP A 51 13.39 -2.19 11.29
N THR A 52 12.12 -1.84 11.57
CA THR A 52 10.95 -2.67 11.24
C THR A 52 9.98 -2.00 10.27
N GLY A 53 10.23 -0.74 9.90
CA GLY A 53 9.44 0.01 8.94
C GLY A 53 10.03 1.38 8.64
N VAL A 54 9.40 2.09 7.70
CA VAL A 54 9.83 3.44 7.27
C VAL A 54 9.05 4.53 7.99
N ILE A 55 7.79 4.23 8.35
CA ILE A 55 6.89 5.18 9.00
C ILE A 55 6.31 4.62 10.29
N ASP A 56 5.94 5.50 11.23
CA ASP A 56 5.22 5.13 12.46
C ASP A 56 3.72 4.84 12.20
N SER A 57 2.98 4.41 13.23
CA SER A 57 1.54 4.13 13.13
C SER A 57 0.67 5.35 12.77
N ARG A 58 1.24 6.55 12.84
CA ARG A 58 0.63 7.83 12.45
C ARG A 58 1.17 8.34 11.11
N HIS A 59 1.81 7.47 10.32
CA HIS A 59 2.32 7.74 8.99
C HIS A 59 3.50 8.71 8.92
N ARG A 60 4.19 8.96 10.04
CA ARG A 60 5.35 9.86 10.08
C ARG A 60 6.60 9.09 9.72
N ALA A 61 7.40 9.61 8.78
CA ALA A 61 8.68 8.99 8.44
C ALA A 61 9.65 9.09 9.62
N PHE A 62 10.28 7.96 9.98
CA PHE A 62 11.31 7.97 11.00
C PHE A 62 12.49 8.87 10.57
N GLY A 63 13.02 9.66 11.50
CA GLY A 63 14.09 10.63 11.23
C GLY A 63 13.62 11.97 10.65
N TYR A 64 12.31 12.16 10.42
CA TYR A 64 11.76 13.42 9.91
C TYR A 64 10.64 13.95 10.82
N HIS A 65 10.62 15.26 11.04
CA HIS A 65 9.61 15.90 11.91
C HIS A 65 8.29 16.20 11.21
N ASN A 66 8.31 16.41 9.89
CA ASN A 66 7.21 16.99 9.10
C ASN A 66 6.96 16.23 7.78
N LEU A 67 7.44 15.00 7.66
CA LEU A 67 7.22 14.15 6.49
C LEU A 67 6.22 13.04 6.82
N LEU A 68 5.15 12.97 6.02
CA LEU A 68 4.11 11.96 6.09
C LEU A 68 4.07 11.15 4.79
N VAL A 69 3.75 9.85 4.90
CA VAL A 69 3.52 8.97 3.75
C VAL A 69 2.12 8.38 3.83
N THR A 70 1.23 8.77 2.93
CA THR A 70 -0.21 8.43 2.98
C THR A 70 -0.73 7.87 1.66
N ASP A 71 0.00 6.96 1.05
CA ASP A 71 -0.36 6.28 -0.20
C ASP A 71 -0.24 4.74 -0.07
N GLY A 72 -0.28 4.02 -1.20
CA GLY A 72 -0.17 2.56 -1.25
C GLY A 72 1.14 2.00 -0.67
N SER A 73 2.19 2.81 -0.56
CA SER A 73 3.47 2.36 -0.02
C SER A 73 3.45 2.06 1.49
N ALA A 74 2.49 2.64 2.20
CA ALA A 74 2.23 2.36 3.62
C ALA A 74 1.51 1.02 3.85
N VAL A 75 0.91 0.44 2.81
CA VAL A 75 0.15 -0.82 2.89
C VAL A 75 1.11 -1.99 2.65
N PRO A 76 1.39 -2.86 3.65
CA PRO A 76 2.46 -3.84 3.56
C PRO A 76 2.21 -4.98 2.56
N TYR A 77 0.94 -5.30 2.30
CA TYR A 77 0.55 -6.34 1.34
C TYR A 77 -0.85 -6.09 0.79
N ASN A 78 -1.13 -6.65 -0.38
CA ASN A 78 -2.45 -6.57 -1.01
C ASN A 78 -3.48 -7.37 -0.17
N PRO A 79 -4.61 -6.76 0.26
CA PRO A 79 -5.64 -7.43 1.06
C PRO A 79 -6.49 -8.45 0.27
N GLY A 80 -6.13 -8.75 -0.99
CA GLY A 80 -6.88 -9.62 -1.90
C GLY A 80 -8.02 -8.91 -2.63
N THR A 81 -8.16 -7.59 -2.45
CA THR A 81 -9.17 -6.73 -3.07
C THR A 81 -8.54 -5.40 -3.48
N ASN A 82 -9.33 -4.51 -4.08
CA ASN A 82 -8.86 -3.19 -4.49
C ASN A 82 -8.47 -2.36 -3.25
N PRO A 83 -7.20 -1.91 -3.12
CA PRO A 83 -6.70 -1.29 -1.90
C PRO A 83 -7.11 0.18 -1.74
N SER A 84 -7.82 0.77 -2.71
CA SER A 84 -8.15 2.20 -2.71
C SER A 84 -8.81 2.67 -1.42
N LEU A 85 -9.85 1.95 -0.95
CA LEU A 85 -10.53 2.30 0.30
C LEU A 85 -9.66 2.09 1.54
N THR A 86 -8.75 1.11 1.52
CA THR A 86 -7.77 0.93 2.60
C THR A 86 -6.81 2.12 2.65
N ILE A 87 -6.30 2.56 1.49
CA ILE A 87 -5.41 3.72 1.40
C ILE A 87 -6.15 4.98 1.88
N THR A 88 -7.38 5.20 1.44
CA THR A 88 -8.22 6.32 1.89
C THR A 88 -8.40 6.31 3.41
N ALA A 89 -8.80 5.18 4.00
CA ALA A 89 -9.03 5.08 5.44
C ALA A 89 -7.75 5.36 6.26
N LEU A 90 -6.59 4.87 5.78
CA LEU A 90 -5.30 5.13 6.41
C LEU A 90 -4.90 6.61 6.31
N ALA A 91 -5.07 7.21 5.13
CA ALA A 91 -4.79 8.62 4.91
C ALA A 91 -5.68 9.53 5.79
N GLU A 92 -6.99 9.26 5.85
CA GLU A 92 -7.92 10.00 6.71
C GLU A 92 -7.53 9.91 8.18
N ARG A 93 -7.18 8.71 8.67
CA ARG A 93 -6.71 8.51 10.05
C ARG A 93 -5.44 9.31 10.33
N ALA A 94 -4.49 9.33 9.40
CA ALA A 94 -3.25 10.10 9.54
C ALA A 94 -3.53 11.61 9.59
N MET A 95 -4.40 12.12 8.72
CA MET A 95 -4.75 13.53 8.66
C MET A 95 -5.52 14.01 9.90
N ALA A 96 -6.39 13.17 10.49
CA ALA A 96 -7.07 13.49 11.74
C ALA A 96 -6.07 13.79 12.89
N ALA A 97 -4.91 13.13 12.89
CA ALA A 97 -3.86 13.35 13.89
C ALA A 97 -3.01 14.62 13.62
N VAL A 98 -3.06 15.16 12.40
CA VAL A 98 -2.43 16.45 12.05
C VAL A 98 -3.32 17.57 12.58
N LEU A 99 -4.60 17.58 12.19
CA LEU A 99 -5.57 18.62 12.55
C LEU A 99 -5.76 18.78 14.07
N ALA A 100 -5.67 17.68 14.82
CA ALA A 100 -5.73 17.71 16.28
C ALA A 100 -4.55 18.45 16.94
N LYS A 101 -3.48 18.76 16.18
CA LYS A 101 -2.23 19.37 16.67
C LYS A 101 -2.08 20.85 16.29
N ASP A 102 -3.05 21.44 15.60
CA ASP A 102 -3.00 22.81 15.05
C ASP A 102 -3.21 23.93 16.10
N GLY A 103 -2.75 23.70 17.34
CA GLY A 103 -2.55 24.73 18.36
C GLY A 103 -1.07 25.07 18.62
N SER A 104 -0.13 24.32 18.04
CA SER A 104 1.30 24.56 18.23
C SER A 104 2.02 24.69 16.88
N VAL A 105 2.22 25.92 16.45
CA VAL A 105 3.23 26.26 15.43
C VAL A 105 4.59 25.96 16.06
N HIS A 106 5.30 24.94 15.57
CA HIS A 106 6.70 24.78 15.91
C HIS A 106 7.49 25.84 15.13
N GLU A 107 8.09 26.80 15.83
CA GLU A 107 9.09 27.71 15.28
C GLU A 107 10.32 26.89 14.86
N GLY A 108 10.30 26.43 13.62
CA GLY A 108 11.31 25.56 13.04
C GLY A 108 10.80 25.08 11.70
N GLY A 109 11.00 25.91 10.67
CA GLY A 109 10.45 25.71 9.35
C GLY A 109 10.83 24.39 8.69
N ILE A 110 10.13 24.10 7.59
CA ILE A 110 10.46 23.10 6.57
C ILE A 110 11.90 23.30 6.06
N GLY A 111 12.87 22.72 6.75
CA GLY A 111 14.29 22.73 6.40
C GLY A 111 14.96 21.43 6.78
N HIS A 112 15.69 20.84 5.83
CA HIS A 112 16.61 19.74 6.06
C HIS A 112 17.87 20.31 6.73
N GLU A 113 18.16 19.93 7.97
CA GLU A 113 19.50 20.14 8.53
C GLU A 113 20.43 19.11 7.90
N THR A 114 21.22 19.56 6.93
CA THR A 114 22.35 18.79 6.40
C THR A 114 23.32 18.51 7.55
N PRO A 115 23.74 17.26 7.81
CA PRO A 115 24.75 16.99 8.82
C PRO A 115 26.04 17.73 8.45
N ALA A 116 26.66 18.41 9.40
CA ALA A 116 27.99 18.98 9.21
C ALA A 116 28.96 17.85 8.83
N ALA A 117 29.62 17.99 7.68
CA ALA A 117 30.69 17.10 7.24
C ALA A 117 31.85 17.13 8.25
N PRO A 118 32.64 16.04 8.36
CA PRO A 118 33.70 15.88 9.37
C PRO A 118 34.81 16.93 9.26
#